data_AF-A0A929XKI2-F1
#
_entry.id   AF-A0A929XKI2-F1
#
_cell.length_a   1.000
_cell.length_b   1.000
_cell.length_c   1.000
_cell.angle_alpha   90.00
_cell.angle_beta   90.00
_cell.angle_gamma   90.00
#
_symmetry.space_group_name_H-M   'P 1'
#
loop_
_entity.id
_entity.type
_entity.pdbx_description
1 polymer ?
#
loop_
_entity_poly.entity_id
_entity_poly.type
_entity_poly.pdbx_seq_one_letter_code
_entity_poly.pdbx_strand_id
1 'polypeptide(L)'
;MSQSHKDLMKKVIEQFDIADVNVFSPDFDDAKLLRIDISKSNQNWIFHIHNPNIFLFEKFQLFTELLSKNYERFGGAKAIITTEENVFVNETLIQDYWAYILDAIKDESSVSHQILLGQTPKFVNNLIQIHCPNELTKTHLVKNCIPKIQQAYMEVGFPKVGIHIQLDDEMHEKMTELFEQKEQQIQDDFNEAQKNAQMMTTFSSKNKSMPTSSKQDGVIYGKLIKSNSGTRAIADIFEEERNVVIEGKIFDIELRRGKAKGKLFGNIKLTDYTSSISATLFPSTPEDEAALEGLKKGIWVKAFGSIEVNKYSQELGMIIRDMNLVKHEGRKDTFEGEKRVELHMHTNMSVMDATNSPSDLISQAAKWGHKAIAITDHANLQAYPEAHGAGKKNGIKILYGLEGNIVDDHVNVAYNPQHILLEDATYVVFDVETTGLSAIYDSIIELAAVKMKNGVVIDKFEEFIDPGHPLSATTIQLTGITDDMVRGSKSVEQVLKEFHEFSKDCILVAHNASFDMGFLNTGYENVGIERTEQPVIDTLELSRMLHPQLKSHRLNTLAKRYNVALEQHH
;
A
#
# COMPACT_ATOMS: atom_id res chain seq x y z
N MET A 1 40.44 29.76 -1.11
CA MET A 1 41.18 28.55 -0.73
C MET A 1 40.18 27.40 -0.72
N SER A 2 40.32 26.45 -1.64
CA SER A 2 39.47 25.26 -1.70
C SER A 2 39.69 24.46 -0.42
N GLN A 3 38.79 24.56 0.53
CA GLN A 3 38.77 23.67 1.69
C GLN A 3 38.61 22.25 1.15
N SER A 4 39.46 21.30 1.55
CA SER A 4 39.31 19.92 1.10
C SER A 4 37.93 19.42 1.52
N HIS A 5 37.23 18.62 0.70
CA HIS A 5 35.93 18.04 1.08
C HIS A 5 35.99 17.25 2.41
N LYS A 6 37.19 16.76 2.79
CA LYS A 6 37.45 16.18 4.12
C LYS A 6 37.45 17.22 5.24
N ASP A 7 38.00 18.41 5.01
CA ASP A 7 38.02 19.49 5.99
C ASP A 7 36.60 20.05 6.23
N LEU A 8 35.77 20.08 5.19
CA LEU A 8 34.35 20.44 5.31
C LEU A 8 33.58 19.40 6.14
N MET A 9 33.86 18.11 5.94
CA MET A 9 33.25 17.04 6.74
C MET A 9 33.64 17.15 8.22
N LYS A 10 34.93 17.40 8.51
CA LYS A 10 35.39 17.63 9.89
C LYS A 10 34.69 18.81 10.56
N LYS A 11 34.49 19.92 9.84
CA LYS A 11 33.75 21.07 10.35
C LYS A 11 32.28 20.77 10.65
N VAL A 12 31.63 19.89 9.89
CA VAL A 12 30.26 19.46 10.20
C VAL A 12 30.24 18.66 11.50
N ILE A 13 31.19 17.74 11.68
CA ILE A 13 31.30 16.93 12.91
C ILE A 13 31.64 17.80 14.13
N GLU A 14 32.52 18.80 13.98
CA GLU A 14 32.87 19.76 15.05
C GLU A 14 31.66 20.56 15.55
N GLN A 15 30.60 20.70 14.75
CA GLN A 15 29.38 21.38 15.19
C GLN A 15 28.53 20.56 16.17
N PHE A 16 28.73 19.25 16.29
CA PHE A 16 27.84 18.35 17.04
C PHE A 16 27.91 18.45 18.57
N ASP A 17 28.68 19.38 19.15
CA ASP A 17 28.78 19.63 20.60
C ASP A 17 28.89 18.34 21.45
N ILE A 18 29.77 17.43 21.01
CA ILE A 18 30.02 16.14 21.67
C ILE A 18 31.32 16.17 22.49
N ALA A 19 31.33 15.42 23.60
CA ALA A 19 32.44 15.38 24.56
C ALA A 19 33.71 14.70 24.02
N ASP A 20 33.56 13.74 23.09
CA ASP A 20 34.68 13.08 22.41
C ASP A 20 34.39 12.95 20.91
N VAL A 21 35.15 13.68 20.10
CA VAL A 21 35.01 13.68 18.63
C VAL A 21 35.58 12.39 18.01
N ASN A 22 36.38 11.62 18.76
CA ASN A 22 36.97 10.36 18.28
C ASN A 22 35.94 9.22 18.16
N VAL A 23 34.71 9.40 18.66
CA VAL A 23 33.63 8.42 18.53
C VAL A 23 33.35 8.04 17.07
N PHE A 24 33.60 8.97 16.13
CA PHE A 24 33.43 8.75 14.69
C PHE A 24 34.67 8.17 13.99
N SER A 25 35.85 8.16 14.62
CA SER A 25 37.06 7.55 14.07
C SER A 25 37.05 6.02 14.30
N PRO A 26 37.57 5.20 13.38
CA PRO A 26 38.18 5.56 12.09
C PRO A 26 37.16 5.72 10.93
N ASP A 27 35.90 5.33 11.12
CA ASP A 27 34.92 5.18 10.03
C ASP A 27 34.62 6.47 9.25
N PHE A 28 34.71 7.64 9.90
CA PHE A 28 34.48 8.96 9.29
C PHE A 28 35.76 9.72 8.90
N ASP A 29 36.95 9.16 9.15
CA ASP A 29 38.21 9.88 8.91
C ASP A 29 38.46 10.13 7.41
N ASP A 30 37.92 9.25 6.57
CA ASP A 30 37.98 9.34 5.11
C ASP A 30 36.73 9.95 4.46
N ALA A 31 35.70 10.26 5.25
CA ALA A 31 34.45 10.81 4.76
C ALA A 31 34.65 12.22 4.17
N LYS A 32 33.97 12.47 3.05
CA LYS A 32 34.04 13.71 2.27
C LYS A 32 32.65 14.29 2.12
N LEU A 33 32.47 15.56 2.46
CA LEU A 33 31.25 16.28 2.16
C LEU A 33 31.31 16.80 0.73
N LEU A 34 30.47 16.28 -0.16
CA LEU A 34 30.46 16.63 -1.58
C LEU A 34 29.68 17.92 -1.83
N ARG A 35 28.46 18.02 -1.29
CA ARG A 35 27.59 19.18 -1.41
C ARG A 35 26.49 19.19 -0.35
N ILE A 36 25.86 20.35 -0.19
CA ILE A 36 24.68 20.53 0.65
C ILE A 36 23.57 21.14 -0.23
N ASP A 37 22.44 20.44 -0.32
CA ASP A 37 21.26 20.91 -1.06
C ASP A 37 20.19 21.39 -0.06
N ILE A 38 19.57 22.55 -0.33
CA ILE A 38 18.53 23.13 0.55
C ILE A 38 17.19 23.08 -0.20
N SER A 39 16.23 22.32 0.33
CA SER A 39 14.91 22.21 -0.27
C SER A 39 14.09 23.50 -0.07
N LYS A 40 13.66 24.13 -1.18
CA LYS A 40 12.90 25.39 -1.16
C LYS A 40 11.48 25.27 -0.60
N SER A 41 10.89 24.07 -0.57
CA SER A 41 9.50 23.87 -0.13
C SER A 41 9.37 23.61 1.38
N ASN A 42 10.33 22.89 1.98
CA ASN A 42 10.24 22.42 3.37
C ASN A 42 11.45 22.87 4.24
N GLN A 43 12.36 23.69 3.70
CA GLN A 43 13.60 24.15 4.35
C GLN A 43 14.58 23.04 4.81
N ASN A 44 14.33 21.77 4.49
CA ASN A 44 15.15 20.64 4.91
C ASN A 44 16.53 20.63 4.21
N TRP A 45 17.60 20.38 4.98
CA TRP A 45 18.98 20.39 4.52
C TRP A 45 19.46 18.98 4.16
N ILE A 46 19.96 18.78 2.95
CA ILE A 46 20.42 17.47 2.45
C ILE A 46 21.94 17.48 2.30
N PHE A 47 22.62 16.71 3.14
CA PHE A 47 24.08 16.58 3.14
C PHE A 47 24.48 15.37 2.29
N HIS A 48 25.17 15.61 1.17
CA HIS A 48 25.71 14.55 0.33
C HIS A 48 27.13 14.21 0.78
N ILE A 49 27.28 13.03 1.37
CA ILE A 49 28.53 12.55 1.96
C ILE A 49 29.03 11.36 1.14
N HIS A 50 30.34 11.31 0.92
CA HIS A 50 31.00 10.19 0.29
C HIS A 50 31.99 9.56 1.25
N ASN A 51 31.90 8.24 1.45
CA ASN A 51 32.82 7.48 2.30
C ASN A 51 33.32 6.23 1.57
N PRO A 52 34.59 5.81 1.72
CA PRO A 52 35.07 4.61 1.03
C PRO A 52 34.32 3.33 1.41
N ASN A 53 33.83 3.22 2.65
CA ASN A 53 33.10 2.05 3.16
C ASN A 53 31.71 2.43 3.70
N ILE A 54 30.81 1.46 3.79
CA ILE A 54 29.54 1.61 4.53
C ILE A 54 29.86 1.84 6.01
N PHE A 55 29.20 2.82 6.63
CA PHE A 55 29.37 3.09 8.05
C PHE A 55 28.77 1.97 8.90
N LEU A 56 29.37 1.69 10.04
CA LEU A 56 28.71 0.91 11.09
C LEU A 56 27.42 1.62 11.52
N PHE A 57 26.34 0.85 11.69
CA PHE A 57 25.00 1.40 11.94
C PHE A 57 24.96 2.28 13.19
N GLU A 58 25.60 1.86 14.28
CA GLU A 58 25.66 2.65 15.53
C GLU A 58 26.24 4.06 15.31
N LYS A 59 27.29 4.17 14.47
CA LYS A 59 27.93 5.45 14.15
C LYS A 59 27.11 6.27 13.17
N PHE A 60 26.48 5.63 12.20
CA PHE A 60 25.55 6.27 11.27
C PHE A 60 24.32 6.84 12.00
N GLN A 61 23.70 6.04 12.87
CA GLN A 61 22.56 6.45 13.68
C GLN A 61 22.92 7.67 14.53
N LEU A 62 24.02 7.59 15.29
CA LEU A 62 24.50 8.70 16.11
C LEU A 62 24.76 9.96 15.27
N PHE A 63 25.39 9.82 14.10
CA PHE A 63 25.64 10.93 13.18
C PHE A 63 24.32 11.58 12.71
N THR A 64 23.36 10.78 12.26
CA THR A 64 22.07 11.30 11.76
C THR A 64 21.22 11.96 12.84
N GLU A 65 21.22 11.42 14.06
CA GLU A 65 20.52 12.02 15.21
C GLU A 65 21.12 13.38 15.57
N LEU A 66 22.45 13.48 15.65
CA LEU A 66 23.15 14.73 15.94
C LEU A 66 23.00 15.76 14.83
N LEU A 67 23.04 15.32 13.56
CA LEU A 67 22.81 16.17 12.40
C LEU A 67 21.38 16.73 12.41
N SER A 68 20.37 15.89 12.64
CA SER A 68 18.98 16.34 12.70
C SER A 68 18.75 17.32 13.85
N LYS A 69 19.29 17.03 15.04
CA LYS A 69 19.18 17.89 16.23
C LYS A 69 19.81 19.26 16.02
N ASN A 70 20.99 19.33 15.42
CA ASN A 70 21.68 20.60 15.18
C ASN A 70 20.98 21.51 14.18
N TYR A 71 20.28 20.91 13.21
CA TYR A 71 19.58 21.61 12.14
C TYR A 71 18.05 21.63 12.32
N GLU A 72 17.55 21.19 13.48
CA GLU A 72 16.12 21.16 13.83
C GLU A 72 15.47 22.54 13.69
N ARG A 73 16.21 23.60 14.09
CA ARG A 73 15.78 25.01 13.97
C ARG A 73 15.58 25.47 12.52
N PHE A 74 16.06 24.70 11.54
CA PHE A 74 15.98 25.00 10.11
C PHE A 74 15.07 24.02 9.35
N GLY A 75 14.24 23.23 10.04
CA GLY A 75 13.33 22.26 9.40
C GLY A 75 13.92 20.84 9.28
N GLY A 76 15.05 20.59 9.94
CA GLY A 76 15.72 19.29 9.97
C GLY A 76 16.84 19.15 8.93
N ALA A 77 17.61 18.07 9.05
CA ALA A 77 18.64 17.70 8.11
C ALA A 77 18.64 16.19 7.84
N LYS A 78 18.93 15.82 6.58
CA LYS A 78 19.08 14.44 6.12
C LYS A 78 20.48 14.24 5.52
N ALA A 79 21.08 13.09 5.78
CA ALA A 79 22.31 12.66 5.12
C ALA A 79 22.00 11.68 3.99
N ILE A 80 22.63 11.86 2.84
CA ILE A 80 22.68 10.88 1.74
C ILE A 80 24.14 10.46 1.58
N ILE A 81 24.40 9.17 1.68
CA ILE A 81 25.74 8.60 1.68
C ILE A 81 25.97 7.86 0.37
N THR A 82 27.14 8.07 -0.20
CA THR A 82 27.62 7.36 -1.39
C THR A 82 28.94 6.68 -1.07
N THR A 83 29.16 5.50 -1.63
CA THR A 83 30.38 4.70 -1.39
C THR A 83 31.08 4.34 -2.70
N GLU A 84 32.23 3.65 -2.61
CA GLU A 84 32.93 3.13 -3.79
C GLU A 84 32.18 1.93 -4.42
N GLU A 85 32.37 1.71 -5.73
CA GLU A 85 31.58 0.71 -6.49
C GLU A 85 31.75 -0.74 -5.99
N ASN A 86 32.85 -1.06 -5.30
CA ASN A 86 33.19 -2.42 -4.84
C ASN A 86 33.27 -2.53 -3.31
N VAL A 87 32.38 -1.84 -2.59
CA VAL A 87 32.33 -1.96 -1.13
C VAL A 87 31.89 -3.36 -0.68
N PHE A 88 32.58 -3.85 0.35
CA PHE A 88 32.24 -5.10 1.02
C PHE A 88 30.93 -4.95 1.80
N VAL A 89 29.93 -5.76 1.44
CA VAL A 89 28.65 -5.89 2.15
C VAL A 89 28.61 -7.26 2.82
N ASN A 90 28.23 -7.30 4.09
CA ASN A 90 28.00 -8.55 4.83
C ASN A 90 26.57 -8.60 5.37
N GLU A 91 26.16 -9.79 5.83
CA GLU A 91 24.83 -10.04 6.37
C GLU A 91 24.52 -9.16 7.60
N THR A 92 25.51 -8.99 8.49
CA THR A 92 25.38 -8.18 9.71
C THR A 92 25.03 -6.72 9.39
N LEU A 93 25.73 -6.09 8.45
CA LEU A 93 25.45 -4.71 8.03
C LEU A 93 24.03 -4.56 7.45
N ILE A 94 23.55 -5.55 6.69
CA ILE A 94 22.18 -5.53 6.14
C ILE A 94 21.15 -5.62 7.28
N GLN A 95 21.38 -6.51 8.25
CA GLN A 95 20.50 -6.71 9.40
C GLN A 95 20.45 -5.50 10.33
N ASP A 96 21.60 -4.88 10.61
CA ASP A 96 21.69 -3.72 11.50
C ASP A 96 20.92 -2.51 10.93
N TYR A 97 21.01 -2.28 9.62
CA TYR A 97 20.28 -1.20 8.94
C TYR A 97 18.80 -1.52 8.68
N TRP A 98 18.36 -2.77 8.83
CA TRP A 98 17.04 -3.21 8.39
C TRP A 98 15.90 -2.41 9.05
N ALA A 99 15.94 -2.23 10.37
CA ALA A 99 14.91 -1.50 11.10
C ALA A 99 14.78 -0.03 10.66
N TYR A 100 15.93 0.62 10.40
CA TYR A 100 15.97 2.00 9.90
C TYR A 100 15.37 2.12 8.49
N ILE A 101 15.68 1.17 7.61
CA ILE A 101 15.15 1.12 6.24
C ILE A 101 13.63 0.88 6.24
N LEU A 102 13.13 0.06 7.16
CA LEU A 102 11.69 -0.18 7.31
C LEU A 102 10.92 1.04 7.79
N ASP A 103 11.48 1.84 8.71
CA ASP A 103 10.82 3.06 9.18
C ASP A 103 10.71 4.12 8.07
N ALA A 104 11.70 4.17 7.16
CA ALA A 104 11.67 5.06 5.99
C ALA A 104 10.57 4.75 4.96
N ILE A 105 9.95 3.55 5.01
CA ILE A 105 8.89 3.12 4.09
C ILE A 105 7.51 2.97 4.77
N LYS A 106 7.36 3.44 6.01
CA LYS A 106 6.18 3.24 6.87
C LYS A 106 4.87 3.83 6.32
N ASP A 107 4.94 4.85 5.48
CA ASP A 107 3.77 5.61 5.00
C ASP A 107 2.99 4.93 3.85
N GLU A 108 3.48 3.82 3.28
CA GLU A 108 2.84 3.22 2.11
C GLU A 108 1.83 2.12 2.40
N SER A 109 2.12 1.22 3.35
CA SER A 109 1.27 0.05 3.60
C SER A 109 1.58 -0.55 4.97
N SER A 110 0.66 -0.35 5.93
CA SER A 110 0.78 -0.89 7.28
C SER A 110 0.89 -2.43 7.30
N VAL A 111 0.26 -3.11 6.34
CA VAL A 111 0.29 -4.58 6.20
C VAL A 111 1.67 -5.06 5.73
N SER A 112 2.23 -4.43 4.69
CA SER A 112 3.56 -4.79 4.17
C SER A 112 4.65 -4.51 5.21
N HIS A 113 4.51 -3.39 5.94
CA HIS A 113 5.41 -3.03 7.03
C HIS A 113 5.36 -4.06 8.17
N GLN A 114 4.18 -4.53 8.58
CA GLN A 114 4.05 -5.59 9.61
C GLN A 114 4.72 -6.91 9.20
N ILE A 115 4.57 -7.31 7.93
CA ILE A 115 5.16 -8.55 7.42
C ILE A 115 6.68 -8.49 7.42
N LEU A 116 7.25 -7.32 7.07
CA LEU A 116 8.69 -7.12 7.01
C LEU A 116 9.33 -6.88 8.40
N LEU A 117 8.60 -6.25 9.33
CA LEU A 117 9.08 -5.96 10.70
C LEU A 117 9.42 -7.23 11.48
N GLY A 118 8.67 -8.32 11.25
CA GLY A 118 8.89 -9.61 11.90
C GLY A 118 10.03 -10.45 11.32
N GLN A 119 10.72 -9.98 10.29
CA GLN A 119 11.71 -10.76 9.55
C GLN A 119 13.13 -10.24 9.74
N THR A 120 14.09 -11.16 9.79
CA THR A 120 15.51 -10.85 9.69
C THR A 120 15.98 -11.18 8.27
N PRO A 121 16.40 -10.18 7.46
CA PRO A 121 16.88 -10.42 6.11
C PRO A 121 18.16 -11.26 6.16
N LYS A 122 18.24 -12.29 5.31
CA LYS A 122 19.47 -13.05 5.09
C LYS A 122 20.18 -12.52 3.85
N PHE A 123 21.51 -12.54 3.85
CA PHE A 123 22.31 -12.10 2.70
C PHE A 123 23.08 -13.27 2.11
N VAL A 124 22.66 -13.75 0.94
CA VAL A 124 23.23 -14.93 0.29
C VAL A 124 23.47 -14.61 -1.18
N ASN A 125 24.67 -14.90 -1.69
CA ASN A 125 25.05 -14.68 -3.11
C ASN A 125 24.77 -13.24 -3.61
N ASN A 126 25.06 -12.23 -2.78
CA ASN A 126 24.83 -10.82 -3.10
C ASN A 126 23.33 -10.45 -3.27
N LEU A 127 22.43 -11.24 -2.68
CA LEU A 127 20.99 -11.02 -2.67
C LEU A 127 20.46 -11.00 -1.23
N ILE A 128 19.55 -10.06 -0.96
CA ILE A 128 18.78 -10.01 0.29
C ILE A 128 17.60 -10.98 0.14
N GLN A 129 17.52 -11.98 0.99
CA GLN A 129 16.43 -12.94 1.05
C GLN A 129 15.44 -12.55 2.15
N ILE A 130 14.18 -12.39 1.74
CA ILE A 130 13.04 -12.16 2.63
C ILE A 130 11.94 -13.18 2.31
N HIS A 131 11.08 -13.45 3.28
CA HIS A 131 10.00 -14.44 3.17
C HIS A 131 8.66 -13.73 3.01
N CYS A 132 7.70 -14.40 2.39
CA CYS A 132 6.33 -13.90 2.31
C CYS A 132 5.33 -15.06 2.40
N PRO A 133 4.12 -14.79 2.93
CA PRO A 133 3.14 -15.84 3.21
C PRO A 133 2.35 -16.30 1.98
N ASN A 134 2.35 -15.55 0.87
CA ASN A 134 1.66 -15.93 -0.38
C ASN A 134 2.18 -15.13 -1.59
N GLU A 135 1.88 -15.62 -2.80
CA GLU A 135 2.27 -14.99 -4.08
C GLU A 135 1.63 -13.60 -4.31
N LEU A 136 0.46 -13.33 -3.73
CA LEU A 136 -0.18 -12.01 -3.81
C LEU A 136 0.64 -10.95 -3.06
N THR A 137 1.08 -11.28 -1.84
CA THR A 137 1.93 -10.43 -1.01
C THR A 137 3.29 -10.26 -1.68
N LYS A 138 3.86 -11.32 -2.25
CA LYS A 138 5.08 -11.26 -3.05
C LYS A 138 4.97 -10.25 -4.19
N THR A 139 3.87 -10.31 -4.95
CA THR A 139 3.64 -9.41 -6.07
C THR A 139 3.50 -7.95 -5.61
N HIS A 140 2.79 -7.71 -4.51
CA HIS A 140 2.66 -6.38 -3.91
C HIS A 140 4.01 -5.84 -3.41
N LEU A 141 4.78 -6.66 -2.69
CA LEU A 141 6.11 -6.31 -2.18
C LEU A 141 7.08 -6.01 -3.33
N VAL A 142 7.07 -6.82 -4.40
CA VAL A 142 7.93 -6.61 -5.58
C VAL A 142 7.61 -5.31 -6.29
N LYS A 143 6.32 -4.98 -6.46
CA LYS A 143 5.91 -3.76 -7.20
C LYS A 143 6.09 -2.48 -6.38
N ASN A 144 5.72 -2.49 -5.10
CA ASN A 144 5.57 -1.27 -4.32
C ASN A 144 6.72 -1.07 -3.31
N CYS A 145 7.16 -2.14 -2.63
CA CYS A 145 8.10 -2.01 -1.51
C CYS A 145 9.57 -2.22 -1.92
N ILE A 146 9.89 -3.19 -2.79
CA ILE A 146 11.27 -3.52 -3.21
C ILE A 146 11.99 -2.30 -3.80
N PRO A 147 11.43 -1.54 -4.77
CA PRO A 147 12.14 -0.40 -5.35
C PRO A 147 12.52 0.64 -4.29
N LYS A 148 11.67 0.83 -3.27
CA LYS A 148 11.91 1.76 -2.18
C LYS A 148 12.93 1.26 -1.17
N ILE A 149 12.89 -0.03 -0.82
CA ILE A 149 13.90 -0.65 0.04
C ILE A 149 15.27 -0.56 -0.63
N GLN A 150 15.36 -0.87 -1.93
CA GLN A 150 16.60 -0.72 -2.71
C GLN A 150 17.08 0.73 -2.71
N GLN A 151 16.17 1.68 -2.95
CA GLN A 151 16.49 3.11 -2.91
C GLN A 151 16.99 3.55 -1.53
N ALA A 152 16.35 3.12 -0.45
CA ALA A 152 16.74 3.46 0.91
C ALA A 152 18.11 2.89 1.29
N TYR A 153 18.42 1.64 0.88
CA TYR A 153 19.76 1.07 1.06
C TYR A 153 20.83 1.84 0.26
N MET A 154 20.52 2.24 -0.98
CA MET A 154 21.42 3.05 -1.79
C MET A 154 21.66 4.45 -1.17
N GLU A 155 20.64 5.06 -0.57
CA GLU A 155 20.76 6.36 0.09
C GLU A 155 21.65 6.36 1.33
N VAL A 156 21.80 5.20 2.00
CA VAL A 156 22.72 5.02 3.13
C VAL A 156 24.06 4.43 2.72
N GLY A 157 24.33 4.34 1.41
CA GLY A 157 25.65 4.00 0.87
C GLY A 157 25.85 2.53 0.49
N PHE A 158 24.82 1.70 0.45
CA PHE A 158 24.96 0.33 -0.06
C PHE A 158 24.98 0.32 -1.59
N PRO A 159 25.71 -0.62 -2.23
CA PRO A 159 25.60 -0.85 -3.66
C PRO A 159 24.19 -1.31 -4.04
N LYS A 160 23.88 -1.36 -5.34
CA LYS A 160 22.60 -1.87 -5.82
C LYS A 160 22.49 -3.38 -5.55
N VAL A 161 21.83 -3.75 -4.45
CA VAL A 161 21.61 -5.15 -4.05
C VAL A 161 20.26 -5.66 -4.58
N GLY A 162 20.24 -6.90 -5.07
CA GLY A 162 18.99 -7.55 -5.48
C GLY A 162 18.24 -8.11 -4.26
N ILE A 163 16.90 -8.06 -4.29
CA ILE A 163 16.05 -8.62 -3.23
C ILE A 163 15.28 -9.80 -3.82
N HIS A 164 15.38 -10.96 -3.17
CA HIS A 164 14.68 -12.18 -3.54
C HIS A 164 13.66 -12.55 -2.47
N ILE A 165 12.42 -12.80 -2.89
CA ILE A 165 11.34 -13.18 -1.99
C ILE A 165 11.05 -14.67 -2.11
N GLN A 166 11.14 -15.40 -1.00
CA GLN A 166 10.78 -16.81 -0.88
C GLN A 166 9.37 -16.96 -0.31
N LEU A 167 8.64 -17.97 -0.77
CA LEU A 167 7.37 -18.37 -0.16
C LEU A 167 7.68 -19.23 1.06
N ASP A 168 7.01 -18.95 2.18
CA ASP A 168 7.10 -19.74 3.40
C ASP A 168 5.70 -20.26 3.79
N ASP A 169 5.50 -21.57 3.56
CA ASP A 169 4.24 -22.27 3.84
C ASP A 169 3.92 -22.33 5.34
N GLU A 170 4.94 -22.28 6.21
CA GLU A 170 4.79 -22.34 7.68
C GLU A 170 4.35 -20.97 8.24
N MET A 171 4.75 -19.87 7.59
CA MET A 171 4.21 -18.53 7.86
C MET A 171 2.74 -18.41 7.43
N HIS A 172 2.33 -19.11 6.36
CA HIS A 172 0.94 -19.11 5.89
C HIS A 172 -0.01 -19.73 6.92
N GLU A 173 0.34 -20.89 7.47
CA GLU A 173 -0.46 -21.57 8.51
C GLU A 173 -0.55 -20.72 9.79
N LYS A 174 0.57 -20.20 10.31
CA LYS A 174 0.57 -19.36 11.51
C LYS A 174 -0.24 -18.08 11.34
N MET A 175 -0.20 -17.45 10.17
CA MET A 175 -0.97 -16.25 9.89
C MET A 175 -2.46 -16.56 9.78
N THR A 176 -2.82 -17.70 9.17
CA THR A 176 -4.20 -18.18 9.07
C THR A 176 -4.78 -18.46 10.46
N GLU A 177 -4.04 -19.14 11.34
CA GLU A 177 -4.44 -19.38 12.74
C GLU A 177 -4.59 -18.07 13.53
N LEU A 178 -3.69 -17.09 13.33
CA LEU A 178 -3.79 -15.76 13.95
C LEU A 178 -5.01 -14.97 13.47
N PHE A 179 -5.36 -15.10 12.19
CA PHE A 179 -6.56 -14.49 11.62
C PHE A 179 -7.83 -15.13 12.20
N GLU A 180 -7.90 -16.46 12.26
CA GLU A 180 -9.03 -17.19 12.84
C GLU A 180 -9.22 -16.86 14.34
N GLN A 181 -8.12 -16.75 15.10
CA GLN A 181 -8.17 -16.35 16.52
C GLN A 181 -8.66 -14.91 16.70
N LYS A 182 -8.19 -13.97 15.87
CA LYS A 182 -8.67 -12.57 15.91
C LYS A 182 -10.13 -12.46 15.49
N GLU A 183 -10.56 -13.22 14.49
CA GLU A 183 -11.95 -13.23 14.03
C GLU A 183 -12.89 -13.76 15.11
N GLN A 184 -12.50 -14.83 15.82
CA GLN A 184 -13.22 -15.31 17.01
C GLN A 184 -13.27 -14.27 18.12
N GLN A 185 -12.14 -13.60 18.42
CA GLN A 185 -12.08 -12.59 19.47
C GLN A 185 -12.99 -11.38 19.16
N ILE A 186 -12.99 -10.90 17.91
CA ILE A 186 -13.87 -9.82 17.45
C ILE A 186 -15.34 -10.24 17.54
N GLN A 187 -15.65 -11.49 17.17
CA GLN A 187 -17.01 -12.03 17.23
C GLN A 187 -17.52 -12.15 18.68
N ASP A 188 -16.64 -12.54 19.61
CA ASP A 188 -16.95 -12.64 21.04
C ASP A 188 -17.14 -11.27 21.68
N ASP A 189 -16.24 -10.31 21.39
CA ASP A 189 -16.35 -8.92 21.85
C ASP A 189 -17.64 -8.26 21.31
N PHE A 190 -18.00 -8.53 20.05
CA PHE A 190 -19.24 -8.05 19.45
C PHE A 190 -20.49 -8.65 20.13
N ASN A 191 -20.47 -9.95 20.42
CA ASN A 191 -21.57 -10.63 21.11
C ASN A 191 -21.74 -10.11 22.55
N GLU A 192 -20.62 -9.82 23.24
CA GLU A 192 -20.63 -9.24 24.58
C GLU A 192 -21.12 -7.79 24.58
N ALA A 193 -20.71 -6.98 23.61
CA ALA A 193 -21.19 -5.61 23.41
C ALA A 193 -22.70 -5.56 23.08
N GLN A 194 -23.21 -6.50 22.27
CA GLN A 194 -24.64 -6.61 21.98
C GLN A 194 -25.45 -6.97 23.24
N LYS A 195 -24.98 -7.92 24.06
CA LYS A 195 -25.63 -8.27 25.34
C LYS A 195 -25.66 -7.09 26.29
N ASN A 196 -24.56 -6.34 26.39
CA ASN A 196 -24.47 -5.16 27.26
C ASN A 196 -25.38 -4.01 26.77
N ALA A 197 -25.51 -3.82 25.46
CA ALA A 197 -26.43 -2.83 24.87
C ALA A 197 -27.92 -3.20 25.06
N GLN A 198 -28.25 -4.50 25.00
CA GLN A 198 -29.62 -4.98 25.29
C GLN A 198 -29.97 -4.89 26.79
N MET A 199 -29.01 -5.09 27.70
CA MET A 199 -29.26 -4.90 29.14
C MET A 199 -29.47 -3.42 29.51
N MET A 200 -28.74 -2.49 28.89
CA MET A 200 -28.88 -1.04 29.13
C MET A 200 -30.19 -0.44 28.60
N THR A 201 -30.84 -1.06 27.60
CA THR A 201 -32.13 -0.58 27.06
C THR A 201 -33.34 -0.91 27.94
N THR A 202 -33.17 -1.77 28.97
CA THR A 202 -34.24 -2.14 29.92
C THR A 202 -34.36 -1.20 31.14
N PHE A 203 -33.42 -0.26 31.33
CA PHE A 203 -33.40 0.65 32.48
C PHE A 203 -33.35 2.14 32.08
N SER A 204 -34.34 2.63 31.33
CA SER A 204 -34.62 4.07 31.29
C SER A 204 -36.01 4.38 30.72
N SER A 205 -37.03 4.35 31.57
CA SER A 205 -38.30 5.01 31.28
C SER A 205 -38.91 5.61 32.54
N LYS A 206 -38.42 6.79 32.97
CA LYS A 206 -39.20 7.74 33.78
C LYS A 206 -38.88 9.17 33.35
N ASN A 207 -39.73 9.71 32.48
CA ASN A 207 -39.78 11.13 32.14
C ASN A 207 -40.19 11.94 33.38
N LYS A 208 -39.36 12.90 33.79
CA LYS A 208 -39.78 14.07 34.57
C LYS A 208 -39.57 15.31 33.71
N SER A 209 -40.66 16.04 33.46
CA SER A 209 -40.68 17.33 32.78
C SER A 209 -40.00 18.41 33.62
N MET A 210 -39.20 19.27 32.99
CA MET A 210 -38.66 20.47 33.62
C MET A 210 -39.72 21.59 33.74
N PRO A 211 -39.66 22.43 34.79
CA PRO A 211 -40.42 23.66 34.87
C PRO A 211 -39.79 24.74 33.97
N THR A 212 -40.65 25.54 33.34
CA THR A 212 -40.31 26.76 32.62
C THR A 212 -39.68 27.81 33.54
N SER A 213 -38.49 28.30 33.20
CA SER A 213 -37.94 29.54 33.76
C SER A 213 -37.41 30.47 32.65
N SER A 214 -37.52 31.75 32.95
CA SER A 214 -37.41 32.92 32.10
C SER A 214 -35.96 33.36 31.85
N LYS A 215 -35.19 32.65 31.03
CA LYS A 215 -33.95 33.17 30.42
C LYS A 215 -34.18 33.44 28.92
N GLN A 216 -33.50 34.46 28.39
CA GLN A 216 -33.53 34.78 26.95
C GLN A 216 -33.20 33.54 26.11
N ASP A 217 -33.88 33.41 24.97
CA ASP A 217 -33.84 32.24 24.09
C ASP A 217 -32.40 31.81 23.77
N GLY A 218 -32.02 30.58 24.15
CA GLY A 218 -30.71 29.99 23.84
C GLY A 218 -29.58 30.14 24.88
N VAL A 219 -29.78 30.77 26.05
CA VAL A 219 -28.76 30.82 27.11
C VAL A 219 -28.87 29.60 28.04
N ILE A 220 -27.81 28.79 28.14
CA ILE A 220 -27.76 27.63 29.03
C ILE A 220 -27.14 28.02 30.38
N TYR A 221 -26.06 28.81 30.38
CA TYR A 221 -25.30 29.17 31.56
C TYR A 221 -24.77 30.60 31.46
N GLY A 222 -24.78 31.36 32.55
CA GLY A 222 -24.28 32.75 32.55
C GLY A 222 -25.14 33.73 31.72
N LYS A 223 -24.48 34.58 30.93
CA LYS A 223 -25.04 35.66 30.12
C LYS A 223 -25.05 35.32 28.63
N LEU A 224 -25.83 36.08 27.85
CA LEU A 224 -25.85 35.96 26.40
C LEU A 224 -24.50 36.37 25.79
N ILE A 225 -23.78 35.42 25.19
CA ILE A 225 -22.61 35.68 24.35
C ILE A 225 -23.08 36.40 23.08
N LYS A 226 -22.53 37.58 22.77
CA LYS A 226 -22.86 38.34 21.55
C LYS A 226 -22.56 37.48 20.31
N SER A 227 -23.50 37.47 19.35
CA SER A 227 -23.39 36.70 18.11
C SER A 227 -22.17 37.09 17.27
N ASN A 228 -21.76 38.37 17.28
CA ASN A 228 -20.58 38.88 16.56
C ASN A 228 -19.23 38.61 17.25
N SER A 229 -19.18 37.89 18.37
CA SER A 229 -17.91 37.50 18.98
C SER A 229 -17.27 36.39 18.14
N GLY A 230 -16.07 36.64 17.60
CA GLY A 230 -15.29 35.67 16.84
C GLY A 230 -15.05 34.40 17.67
N THR A 231 -15.37 33.25 17.08
CA THR A 231 -15.11 31.92 17.65
C THR A 231 -13.70 31.49 17.30
N ARG A 232 -12.97 30.94 18.26
CA ARG A 232 -11.64 30.37 18.05
C ARG A 232 -11.73 28.85 17.92
N ALA A 233 -10.93 28.27 17.03
CA ALA A 233 -10.81 26.82 16.93
C ALA A 233 -10.08 26.27 18.16
N ILE A 234 -10.50 25.10 18.63
CA ILE A 234 -9.94 24.48 19.83
C ILE A 234 -8.47 24.09 19.58
N ALA A 235 -8.11 23.73 18.34
CA ALA A 235 -6.74 23.43 17.95
C ALA A 235 -5.76 24.62 18.12
N ASP A 236 -6.25 25.86 18.09
CA ASP A 236 -5.41 27.06 18.18
C ASP A 236 -5.12 27.50 19.63
N ILE A 237 -5.48 26.68 20.62
CA ILE A 237 -5.34 26.94 22.05
C ILE A 237 -4.08 26.22 22.56
N PHE A 238 -3.01 26.97 22.79
CA PHE A 238 -1.72 26.43 23.25
C PHE A 238 -1.28 26.94 24.62
N GLU A 239 -1.89 28.02 25.12
CA GLU A 239 -1.49 28.70 26.35
C GLU A 239 -2.69 29.13 27.20
N GLU A 240 -2.42 29.61 28.41
CA GLU A 240 -3.44 30.15 29.29
C GLU A 240 -3.96 31.49 28.76
N GLU A 241 -5.28 31.62 28.67
CA GLU A 241 -5.93 32.80 28.10
C GLU A 241 -7.17 33.19 28.91
N ARG A 242 -7.42 34.48 29.11
CA ARG A 242 -8.49 34.90 30.05
C ARG A 242 -9.90 34.98 29.46
N ASN A 243 -10.01 35.21 28.15
CA ASN A 243 -11.27 35.54 27.50
C ASN A 243 -11.35 34.86 26.12
N VAL A 244 -11.69 33.58 26.10
CA VAL A 244 -11.79 32.80 24.86
C VAL A 244 -13.25 32.39 24.62
N VAL A 245 -13.68 32.50 23.37
CA VAL A 245 -14.98 32.01 22.89
C VAL A 245 -14.73 30.81 21.99
N ILE A 246 -15.23 29.64 22.38
CA ILE A 246 -15.16 28.42 21.56
C ILE A 246 -16.58 27.97 21.20
N GLU A 247 -16.71 27.27 20.07
CA GLU A 247 -17.93 26.58 19.69
C GLU A 247 -17.61 25.09 19.54
N GLY A 248 -18.35 24.22 20.21
CA GLY A 248 -18.05 22.80 20.20
C GLY A 248 -19.25 21.93 20.56
N LYS A 249 -19.19 20.69 20.10
CA LYS A 249 -20.12 19.61 20.43
C LYS A 249 -19.73 18.97 21.77
N ILE A 250 -20.70 18.84 22.66
CA ILE A 250 -20.53 18.11 23.91
C ILE A 250 -20.56 16.61 23.61
N PHE A 251 -19.47 15.89 23.87
CA PHE A 251 -19.42 14.43 23.72
C PHE A 251 -19.36 13.69 25.05
N ASP A 252 -19.01 14.39 26.14
CA ASP A 252 -18.98 13.83 27.49
C ASP A 252 -19.43 14.83 28.56
N ILE A 253 -20.08 14.32 29.61
CA ILE A 253 -20.63 15.11 30.71
C ILE A 253 -20.44 14.31 32.01
N GLU A 254 -19.69 14.87 32.95
CA GLU A 254 -19.50 14.35 34.30
C GLU A 254 -19.99 15.37 35.32
N LEU A 255 -20.99 14.99 36.13
CA LEU A 255 -21.51 15.83 37.21
C LEU A 255 -20.97 15.34 38.55
N ARG A 256 -20.38 16.24 39.34
CA ARG A 256 -19.81 15.91 40.66
C ARG A 256 -20.28 16.92 41.71
N ARG A 257 -20.43 16.46 42.96
CA ARG A 257 -20.76 17.33 44.11
C ARG A 257 -19.54 17.50 45.00
N GLY A 258 -19.19 18.75 45.33
CA GLY A 258 -18.01 19.08 46.12
C GLY A 258 -18.17 18.75 47.61
N LYS A 259 -17.10 18.21 48.23
CA LYS A 259 -17.10 17.78 49.65
C LYS A 259 -17.36 18.90 50.67
N ALA A 260 -17.01 20.15 50.36
CA ALA A 260 -17.00 21.23 51.34
C ALA A 260 -18.35 21.97 51.52
N LYS A 261 -19.28 21.90 50.57
CA LYS A 261 -20.60 22.60 50.62
C LYS A 261 -21.72 21.92 49.82
N GLY A 262 -21.53 20.71 49.27
CA GLY A 262 -22.53 20.02 48.46
C GLY A 262 -22.87 20.67 47.11
N LYS A 263 -22.20 21.79 46.77
CA LYS A 263 -22.37 22.50 45.50
C LYS A 263 -22.02 21.59 44.32
N LEU A 264 -22.91 21.58 43.33
CA LEU A 264 -22.72 20.86 42.08
C LEU A 264 -21.63 21.54 41.25
N PHE A 265 -20.82 20.78 40.54
CA PHE A 265 -19.99 21.29 39.44
C PHE A 265 -19.97 20.24 38.32
N GLY A 266 -19.83 20.71 37.09
CA GLY A 266 -19.86 19.86 35.90
C GLY A 266 -18.55 19.94 35.15
N ASN A 267 -17.99 18.80 34.79
CA ASN A 267 -16.92 18.71 33.81
C ASN A 267 -17.52 18.19 32.51
N ILE A 268 -17.44 18.98 31.44
CA ILE A 268 -17.89 18.60 30.12
C ILE A 268 -16.70 18.53 29.18
N LYS A 269 -16.75 17.64 28.18
CA LYS A 269 -15.74 17.60 27.11
C LYS A 269 -16.36 18.10 25.81
N LEU A 270 -15.69 19.06 25.20
CA LEU A 270 -16.11 19.76 23.99
C LEU A 270 -15.16 19.42 22.85
N THR A 271 -15.68 19.21 21.66
CA THR A 271 -14.90 19.11 20.43
C THR A 271 -15.53 19.92 19.31
N ASP A 272 -14.73 20.63 18.55
CA ASP A 272 -15.12 21.29 17.30
C ASP A 272 -14.70 20.47 16.07
N TYR A 273 -14.24 19.24 16.30
CA TYR A 273 -13.59 18.34 15.35
C TYR A 273 -12.20 18.78 14.85
N THR A 274 -11.68 19.93 15.27
CA THR A 274 -10.26 20.30 15.10
C THR A 274 -9.41 19.81 16.27
N SER A 275 -9.94 19.92 17.49
CA SER A 275 -9.35 19.38 18.71
C SER A 275 -10.44 19.15 19.76
N SER A 276 -10.05 18.81 20.99
CA SER A 276 -10.96 18.65 22.13
C SER A 276 -10.41 19.34 23.38
N ILE A 277 -11.29 19.88 24.20
CA ILE A 277 -10.91 20.51 25.48
C ILE A 277 -11.89 20.14 26.58
N SER A 278 -11.37 19.96 27.80
CA SER A 278 -12.19 19.81 29.00
C SER A 278 -12.65 21.18 29.49
N ALA A 279 -13.91 21.29 29.90
CA ALA A 279 -14.49 22.53 30.35
C ALA A 279 -15.27 22.33 31.66
N THR A 280 -14.97 23.14 32.67
CA THR A 280 -15.56 23.04 34.00
C THR A 280 -16.54 24.18 34.24
N LEU A 281 -17.74 23.84 34.73
CA LEU A 281 -18.80 24.77 35.12
C LEU A 281 -18.98 24.74 36.64
N PHE A 282 -18.99 25.93 37.25
CA PHE A 282 -19.19 26.13 38.69
C PHE A 282 -20.49 26.89 38.96
N PRO A 283 -21.66 26.21 38.94
CA PRO A 283 -22.95 26.87 39.12
C PRO A 283 -22.99 27.68 40.41
N SER A 284 -23.43 28.93 40.27
CA SER A 284 -23.52 29.87 41.39
C SER A 284 -24.96 30.05 41.89
N THR A 285 -25.95 29.69 41.06
CA THR A 285 -27.38 29.78 41.37
C THR A 285 -28.06 28.40 41.23
N PRO A 286 -29.19 28.15 41.93
CA PRO A 286 -29.97 26.91 41.76
C PRO A 286 -30.47 26.70 40.32
N GLU A 287 -30.70 27.78 39.58
CA GLU A 287 -31.10 27.75 38.17
C GLU A 287 -29.97 27.22 37.27
N ASP A 288 -28.72 27.58 37.56
CA ASP A 288 -27.56 27.08 36.84
C ASP A 288 -27.28 25.60 37.16
N GLU A 289 -27.58 25.16 38.40
CA GLU A 289 -27.53 23.72 38.75
C GLU A 289 -28.55 22.92 37.93
N ALA A 290 -29.78 23.42 37.80
CA ALA A 290 -30.82 22.78 37.00
C ALA A 290 -30.47 22.74 35.49
N ALA A 291 -29.88 23.82 34.96
CA ALA A 291 -29.43 23.88 33.57
C ALA A 291 -28.32 22.86 33.27
N LEU A 292 -27.40 22.68 34.23
CA LEU A 292 -26.32 21.70 34.13
C LEU A 292 -26.83 20.25 34.21
N GLU A 293 -27.79 19.97 35.10
CA GLU A 293 -28.46 18.65 35.17
C GLU A 293 -29.27 18.33 33.91
N GLY A 294 -29.80 19.35 33.23
CA GLY A 294 -30.55 19.19 31.97
C GLY A 294 -29.70 19.04 30.71
N LEU A 295 -28.37 19.10 30.81
CA LEU A 295 -27.45 19.07 29.67
C LEU A 295 -27.39 17.66 29.03
N LYS A 296 -27.39 17.59 27.70
CA LYS A 296 -27.37 16.31 26.96
C LYS A 296 -26.14 16.19 26.08
N LYS A 297 -25.61 14.97 25.94
CA LYS A 297 -24.56 14.66 24.95
C LYS A 297 -25.09 14.91 23.54
N GLY A 298 -24.22 15.40 22.66
CA GLY A 298 -24.50 15.65 21.24
C GLY A 298 -24.98 17.06 20.90
N ILE A 299 -25.27 17.91 21.89
CA ILE A 299 -25.64 19.31 21.65
C ILE A 299 -24.40 20.15 21.32
N TRP A 300 -24.59 21.16 20.48
CA TRP A 300 -23.58 22.16 20.19
C TRP A 300 -23.77 23.38 21.07
N VAL A 301 -22.68 23.88 21.62
CA VAL A 301 -22.66 25.04 22.50
C VAL A 301 -21.57 26.01 22.10
N LYS A 302 -21.85 27.29 22.30
CA LYS A 302 -20.84 28.35 22.30
C LYS A 302 -20.52 28.68 23.74
N ALA A 303 -19.28 28.44 24.14
CA ALA A 303 -18.79 28.64 25.49
C ALA A 303 -17.82 29.82 25.54
N PHE A 304 -17.91 30.64 26.58
CA PHE A 304 -17.00 31.75 26.87
C PHE A 304 -16.43 31.63 28.28
N GLY A 305 -15.12 31.86 28.43
CA GLY A 305 -14.43 31.58 29.68
C GLY A 305 -12.93 31.84 29.63
N SER A 306 -12.24 31.49 30.72
CA SER A 306 -10.78 31.46 30.80
C SER A 306 -10.25 30.05 30.56
N ILE A 307 -9.08 29.95 29.96
CA ILE A 307 -8.32 28.73 29.75
C ILE A 307 -7.16 28.78 30.73
N GLU A 308 -7.11 27.79 31.60
CA GLU A 308 -6.16 27.72 32.71
C GLU A 308 -5.63 26.28 32.78
N VAL A 309 -4.38 26.10 33.22
CA VAL A 309 -3.87 24.75 33.48
C VAL A 309 -4.56 24.18 34.71
N ASN A 310 -5.28 23.09 34.53
CA ASN A 310 -5.90 22.39 35.63
C ASN A 310 -4.82 21.72 36.48
N LYS A 311 -4.71 22.13 37.75
CA LYS A 311 -3.68 21.63 38.68
C LYS A 311 -3.72 20.12 38.92
N TYR A 312 -4.85 19.46 38.66
CA TYR A 312 -5.01 18.02 38.85
C TYR A 312 -4.69 17.22 37.59
N SER A 313 -5.21 17.60 36.42
CA SER A 313 -4.93 16.88 35.17
C SER A 313 -3.63 17.33 34.49
N GLN A 314 -3.06 18.48 34.88
CA GLN A 314 -1.93 19.14 34.22
C GLN A 314 -2.19 19.48 32.74
N GLU A 315 -3.46 19.60 32.36
CA GLU A 315 -3.89 19.95 31.00
C GLU A 315 -4.56 21.31 30.99
N LEU A 316 -4.58 21.97 29.83
CA LEU A 316 -5.38 23.18 29.62
C LEU A 316 -6.87 22.82 29.70
N GLY A 317 -7.57 23.50 30.60
CA GLY A 317 -9.01 23.35 30.78
C GLY A 317 -9.69 24.71 30.74
N MET A 318 -10.89 24.74 30.18
CA MET A 318 -11.70 25.95 30.14
C MET A 318 -12.56 26.06 31.40
N ILE A 319 -12.50 27.19 32.12
CA ILE A 319 -13.47 27.56 33.14
C ILE A 319 -14.56 28.39 32.46
N ILE A 320 -15.73 27.78 32.29
CA ILE A 320 -16.85 28.41 31.58
C ILE A 320 -17.50 29.47 32.49
N ARG A 321 -17.62 30.68 31.94
CA ARG A 321 -18.40 31.77 32.53
C ARG A 321 -19.79 31.86 31.92
N ASP A 322 -19.87 31.76 30.60
CA ASP A 322 -21.10 31.87 29.83
C ASP A 322 -21.19 30.73 28.80
N MET A 323 -22.37 30.15 28.59
CA MET A 323 -22.61 29.07 27.63
C MET A 323 -23.99 29.21 26.99
N ASN A 324 -24.00 29.25 25.67
CA ASN A 324 -25.22 29.35 24.87
C ASN A 324 -25.40 28.11 24.00
N LEU A 325 -26.65 27.69 23.80
CA LEU A 325 -27.00 26.68 22.81
C LEU A 325 -26.79 27.26 21.41
N VAL A 326 -26.11 26.51 20.54
CA VAL A 326 -25.97 26.87 19.13
C VAL A 326 -26.54 25.77 18.25
N LYS A 327 -27.26 26.18 17.20
CA LYS A 327 -27.65 25.28 16.13
C LYS A 327 -26.48 25.15 15.17
N HIS A 328 -25.72 24.08 15.29
CA HIS A 328 -24.69 23.74 14.32
C HIS A 328 -25.35 23.05 13.11
N GLU A 329 -25.36 23.72 11.97
CA GLU A 329 -25.85 23.16 10.73
C GLU A 329 -24.72 22.38 10.05
N GLY A 330 -24.79 21.05 10.06
CA GLY A 330 -23.89 20.22 9.26
C GLY A 330 -24.07 20.44 7.76
N ARG A 331 -23.23 19.79 6.95
CA ARG A 331 -23.33 19.84 5.48
C ARG A 331 -24.76 19.54 5.00
N LYS A 332 -25.28 20.43 4.15
CA LYS A 332 -26.60 20.28 3.52
C LYS A 332 -26.44 19.86 2.06
N ASP A 333 -27.40 19.06 1.58
CA ASP A 333 -27.58 18.77 0.17
C ASP A 333 -28.65 19.74 -0.38
N THR A 334 -28.21 20.78 -1.08
CA THR A 334 -29.06 21.91 -1.53
C THR A 334 -29.68 21.72 -2.90
N PHE A 335 -29.42 20.60 -3.60
CA PHE A 335 -29.91 20.40 -4.95
C PHE A 335 -31.42 20.11 -4.98
N GLU A 336 -32.22 20.89 -5.70
CA GLU A 336 -33.69 20.77 -5.66
C GLU A 336 -34.27 19.69 -6.60
N GLY A 337 -33.46 19.15 -7.52
CA GLY A 337 -33.88 18.12 -8.47
C GLY A 337 -33.81 16.69 -7.93
N GLU A 338 -33.50 15.74 -8.80
CA GLU A 338 -33.29 14.35 -8.39
C GLU A 338 -32.05 14.23 -7.50
N LYS A 339 -32.28 13.82 -6.25
CA LYS A 339 -31.21 13.64 -5.27
C LYS A 339 -30.29 12.49 -5.66
N ARG A 340 -29.00 12.63 -5.33
CA ARG A 340 -27.97 11.60 -5.50
C ARG A 340 -28.37 10.30 -4.78
N VAL A 341 -27.89 9.18 -5.31
CA VAL A 341 -27.84 7.88 -4.63
C VAL A 341 -26.37 7.50 -4.52
N GLU A 342 -25.92 7.17 -3.31
CA GLU A 342 -24.57 6.63 -3.12
C GLU A 342 -24.56 5.15 -3.50
N LEU A 343 -23.59 4.74 -4.33
CA LEU A 343 -23.49 3.40 -4.89
C LEU A 343 -22.26 2.62 -4.39
N HIS A 344 -21.30 3.31 -3.78
CA HIS A 344 -20.10 2.71 -3.20
C HIS A 344 -19.86 3.34 -1.83
N MET A 345 -19.95 2.53 -0.77
CA MET A 345 -19.78 3.00 0.59
C MET A 345 -19.30 1.90 1.53
N HIS A 346 -18.38 2.29 2.40
CA HIS A 346 -17.86 1.47 3.49
C HIS A 346 -18.50 1.85 4.82
N THR A 347 -18.71 0.85 5.65
CA THR A 347 -19.17 0.97 7.03
C THR A 347 -18.06 0.49 7.96
N ASN A 348 -18.23 0.66 9.27
CA ASN A 348 -17.30 0.12 10.27
C ASN A 348 -17.12 -1.41 10.24
N MET A 349 -17.84 -2.14 9.37
CA MET A 349 -17.62 -3.55 9.09
C MET A 349 -16.55 -3.79 8.01
N SER A 350 -16.15 -2.76 7.25
CA SER A 350 -14.88 -2.75 6.52
C SER A 350 -13.74 -2.57 7.53
N VAL A 351 -13.23 -3.70 8.01
CA VAL A 351 -12.29 -3.78 9.14
C VAL A 351 -11.11 -2.84 8.95
N MET A 352 -10.90 -1.96 9.93
CA MET A 352 -9.80 -0.98 9.97
C MET A 352 -9.75 0.02 8.81
N ASP A 353 -10.81 0.13 8.01
CA ASP A 353 -10.86 1.01 6.85
C ASP A 353 -11.90 2.14 7.00
N ALA A 354 -13.09 1.82 7.49
CA ALA A 354 -14.15 2.81 7.73
C ALA A 354 -14.57 2.89 9.19
N THR A 355 -15.07 4.04 9.60
CA THR A 355 -15.32 4.36 11.03
C THR A 355 -16.80 4.55 11.35
N ASN A 356 -17.63 4.93 10.39
CA ASN A 356 -19.04 5.21 10.61
C ASN A 356 -19.90 3.94 10.59
N SER A 357 -20.90 3.87 11.47
CA SER A 357 -21.87 2.78 11.46
C SER A 357 -22.80 2.85 10.24
N PRO A 358 -23.36 1.71 9.79
CA PRO A 358 -24.40 1.70 8.78
C PRO A 358 -25.57 2.64 9.13
N SER A 359 -25.99 2.65 10.40
CA SER A 359 -27.10 3.50 10.87
C SER A 359 -26.83 4.99 10.72
N ASP A 360 -25.60 5.44 10.99
CA ASP A 360 -25.23 6.86 10.89
C ASP A 360 -25.31 7.35 9.44
N LEU A 361 -24.74 6.56 8.52
CA LEU A 361 -24.68 6.86 7.09
C LEU A 361 -26.09 6.88 6.48
N ILE A 362 -26.90 5.86 6.79
CA ILE A 362 -28.29 5.75 6.34
C ILE A 362 -29.14 6.92 6.86
N SER A 363 -28.98 7.29 8.13
CA SER A 363 -29.71 8.41 8.73
C SER A 363 -29.29 9.74 8.10
N GLN A 364 -28.02 9.88 7.70
CA GLN A 364 -27.52 11.07 7.02
C GLN A 364 -28.07 11.17 5.58
N ALA A 365 -28.07 10.08 4.83
CA ALA A 365 -28.66 10.04 3.49
C ALA A 365 -30.16 10.35 3.50
N ALA A 366 -30.89 9.86 4.52
CA ALA A 366 -32.29 10.21 4.72
C ALA A 366 -32.47 11.73 5.00
N LYS A 367 -31.61 12.36 5.82
CA LYS A 367 -31.64 13.82 6.05
C LYS A 367 -31.37 14.63 4.78
N TRP A 368 -30.53 14.11 3.87
CA TRP A 368 -30.28 14.72 2.56
C TRP A 368 -31.36 14.45 1.52
N GLY A 369 -32.36 13.62 1.85
CA GLY A 369 -33.47 13.28 0.96
C GLY A 369 -33.11 12.28 -0.13
N HIS A 370 -32.03 11.50 0.05
CA HIS A 370 -31.64 10.46 -0.90
C HIS A 370 -32.68 9.33 -0.88
N LYS A 371 -33.05 8.82 -2.06
CA LYS A 371 -34.09 7.76 -2.19
C LYS A 371 -33.55 6.37 -1.85
N ALA A 372 -32.25 6.16 -2.04
CA ALA A 372 -31.57 4.91 -1.80
C ALA A 372 -30.11 5.13 -1.39
N ILE A 373 -29.49 4.11 -0.82
CA ILE A 373 -28.08 4.08 -0.46
C ILE A 373 -27.54 2.65 -0.57
N ALA A 374 -26.35 2.48 -1.14
CA ALA A 374 -25.67 1.20 -1.23
C ALA A 374 -24.71 0.97 -0.05
N ILE A 375 -24.51 -0.30 0.29
CA ILE A 375 -23.48 -0.76 1.22
C ILE A 375 -22.62 -1.76 0.47
N THR A 376 -21.32 -1.52 0.43
CA THR A 376 -20.34 -2.28 -0.36
C THR A 376 -19.07 -2.49 0.46
N ASP A 377 -19.21 -3.12 1.63
CA ASP A 377 -18.07 -3.39 2.51
C ASP A 377 -17.06 -4.34 1.85
N HIS A 378 -15.80 -4.23 2.28
CA HIS A 378 -14.69 -5.05 1.77
C HIS A 378 -14.86 -6.52 2.15
N ALA A 379 -15.03 -7.37 1.14
CA ALA A 379 -15.03 -8.83 1.25
C ALA A 379 -16.03 -9.41 2.28
N ASN A 380 -16.98 -8.62 2.78
CA ASN A 380 -17.93 -9.04 3.81
C ASN A 380 -19.30 -8.37 3.67
N LEU A 381 -20.29 -8.93 4.36
CA LEU A 381 -21.70 -8.49 4.34
C LEU A 381 -22.24 -8.22 5.76
N GLN A 382 -21.35 -8.02 6.74
CA GLN A 382 -21.71 -8.02 8.17
C GLN A 382 -22.61 -6.82 8.55
N ALA A 383 -22.55 -5.73 7.78
CA ALA A 383 -23.38 -4.53 7.97
C ALA A 383 -24.87 -4.73 7.64
N TYR A 384 -25.22 -5.80 6.92
CA TYR A 384 -26.56 -5.98 6.36
C TYR A 384 -27.72 -5.98 7.38
N PRO A 385 -27.61 -6.67 8.54
CA PRO A 385 -28.71 -6.71 9.51
C PRO A 385 -29.02 -5.32 10.10
N GLU A 386 -27.97 -4.57 10.48
CA GLU A 386 -28.11 -3.22 11.01
C GLU A 386 -28.68 -2.27 9.94
N ALA A 387 -28.10 -2.33 8.74
CA ALA A 387 -28.54 -1.54 7.60
C ALA A 387 -30.01 -1.75 7.26
N HIS A 388 -30.48 -2.99 7.30
CA HIS A 388 -31.88 -3.33 7.08
C HIS A 388 -32.80 -2.65 8.10
N GLY A 389 -32.44 -2.71 9.38
CA GLY A 389 -33.16 -2.04 10.45
C GLY A 389 -33.18 -0.52 10.28
N ALA A 390 -32.02 0.08 9.99
CA ALA A 390 -31.88 1.52 9.79
C ALA A 390 -32.63 2.02 8.54
N GLY A 391 -32.61 1.26 7.45
CA GLY A 391 -33.34 1.57 6.22
C GLY A 391 -34.85 1.62 6.44
N LYS A 392 -35.41 0.60 7.12
CA LYS A 392 -36.83 0.59 7.51
C LYS A 392 -37.20 1.77 8.41
N LYS A 393 -36.37 2.07 9.41
CA LYS A 393 -36.60 3.17 10.35
C LYS A 393 -36.61 4.54 9.68
N ASN A 394 -35.74 4.76 8.70
CA ASN A 394 -35.58 6.05 8.03
C ASN A 394 -36.35 6.16 6.69
N GLY A 395 -37.00 5.09 6.23
CA GLY A 395 -37.79 5.09 4.99
C GLY A 395 -36.94 5.20 3.72
N ILE A 396 -35.69 4.74 3.75
CA ILE A 396 -34.75 4.78 2.61
C ILE A 396 -34.47 3.36 2.11
N LYS A 397 -34.38 3.18 0.78
CA LYS A 397 -34.09 1.88 0.16
C LYS A 397 -32.60 1.55 0.32
N ILE A 398 -32.30 0.38 0.88
CA ILE A 398 -30.93 -0.13 0.95
C ILE A 398 -30.62 -0.94 -0.31
N LEU A 399 -29.46 -0.69 -0.91
CA LEU A 399 -28.89 -1.49 -2.00
C LEU A 399 -27.77 -2.36 -1.39
N TYR A 400 -28.04 -3.65 -1.29
CA TYR A 400 -27.10 -4.62 -0.72
C TYR A 400 -26.04 -4.97 -1.77
N GLY A 401 -24.80 -4.56 -1.55
CA GLY A 401 -23.66 -4.84 -2.42
C GLY A 401 -22.44 -5.39 -1.66
N LEU A 402 -21.41 -5.73 -2.43
CA LEU A 402 -20.17 -6.30 -1.93
C LEU A 402 -19.02 -5.71 -2.74
N GLU A 403 -17.98 -5.25 -2.06
CA GLU A 403 -16.70 -5.02 -2.72
C GLU A 403 -15.87 -6.31 -2.66
N GLY A 404 -15.90 -7.07 -3.74
CA GLY A 404 -15.24 -8.36 -3.86
C GLY A 404 -13.84 -8.24 -4.47
N ASN A 405 -12.89 -8.99 -3.91
CA ASN A 405 -11.56 -9.16 -4.50
C ASN A 405 -11.63 -10.24 -5.57
N ILE A 406 -11.41 -9.87 -6.83
CA ILE A 406 -11.40 -10.80 -7.97
C ILE A 406 -9.95 -11.03 -8.40
N VAL A 407 -9.56 -12.28 -8.57
CA VAL A 407 -8.27 -12.68 -9.14
C VAL A 407 -8.50 -13.32 -10.50
N ASP A 408 -7.57 -13.07 -11.41
CA ASP A 408 -7.58 -13.61 -12.76
C ASP A 408 -6.91 -14.99 -12.76
N ASP A 409 -7.63 -16.01 -13.22
CA ASP A 409 -7.18 -17.40 -13.34
C ASP A 409 -6.80 -17.79 -14.79
N HIS A 410 -6.81 -16.83 -15.73
CA HIS A 410 -6.61 -17.13 -17.14
C HIS A 410 -5.14 -17.50 -17.45
N VAL A 411 -4.98 -18.69 -18.01
CA VAL A 411 -3.75 -19.12 -18.70
C VAL A 411 -3.86 -18.65 -20.15
N ASN A 412 -2.96 -17.76 -20.59
CA ASN A 412 -2.94 -17.24 -21.96
C ASN A 412 -2.46 -18.31 -22.94
N VAL A 413 -3.38 -19.12 -23.46
CA VAL A 413 -3.09 -20.17 -24.44
C VAL A 413 -2.91 -19.64 -25.87
N ALA A 414 -3.58 -18.54 -26.20
CA ALA A 414 -3.60 -17.98 -27.55
C ALA A 414 -3.19 -16.50 -27.55
N TYR A 415 -2.41 -16.12 -28.55
CA TYR A 415 -2.01 -14.74 -28.82
C TYR A 415 -2.56 -14.31 -30.18
N ASN A 416 -2.83 -13.01 -30.33
CA ASN A 416 -3.48 -12.43 -31.51
C ASN A 416 -4.74 -13.21 -31.94
N PRO A 417 -5.73 -13.41 -31.04
CA PRO A 417 -6.88 -14.24 -31.33
C PRO A 417 -7.68 -13.68 -32.52
N GLN A 418 -7.99 -14.57 -33.47
CA GLN A 418 -8.84 -14.26 -34.62
C GLN A 418 -10.06 -15.18 -34.63
N HIS A 419 -11.16 -14.74 -35.26
CA HIS A 419 -12.38 -15.53 -35.35
C HIS A 419 -12.26 -16.59 -36.47
N ILE A 420 -11.54 -17.68 -36.16
CA ILE A 420 -11.25 -18.79 -37.07
C ILE A 420 -11.80 -20.08 -36.46
N LEU A 421 -12.49 -20.89 -37.27
CA LEU A 421 -12.87 -22.24 -36.87
C LEU A 421 -11.62 -23.14 -36.92
N LEU A 422 -11.20 -23.65 -35.76
CA LEU A 422 -9.97 -24.46 -35.65
C LEU A 422 -10.00 -25.73 -36.52
N GLU A 423 -11.19 -26.31 -36.76
CA GLU A 423 -11.34 -27.51 -37.59
C GLU A 423 -10.86 -27.31 -39.05
N ASP A 424 -11.07 -26.10 -39.61
CA ASP A 424 -10.71 -25.78 -41.00
C ASP A 424 -9.33 -25.12 -41.14
N ALA A 425 -8.69 -24.81 -40.00
CA ALA A 425 -7.45 -24.05 -39.96
C ALA A 425 -6.25 -24.83 -40.51
N THR A 426 -5.28 -24.09 -41.05
CA THR A 426 -3.95 -24.62 -41.36
C THR A 426 -3.00 -24.17 -40.28
N TYR A 427 -2.25 -25.12 -39.73
CA TYR A 427 -1.31 -24.89 -38.65
C TYR A 427 0.11 -24.97 -39.19
N VAL A 428 0.98 -24.10 -38.68
CA VAL A 428 2.43 -24.25 -38.83
C VAL A 428 2.99 -24.44 -37.43
N VAL A 429 3.35 -25.68 -37.13
CA VAL A 429 4.02 -26.03 -35.88
C VAL A 429 5.51 -25.85 -36.11
N PHE A 430 6.15 -24.95 -35.38
CA PHE A 430 7.53 -24.58 -35.61
C PHE A 430 8.32 -24.51 -34.29
N ASP A 431 9.63 -24.60 -34.44
CA ASP A 431 10.62 -24.56 -33.36
C ASP A 431 11.88 -23.84 -33.89
N VAL A 432 12.56 -23.11 -33.01
CA VAL A 432 13.81 -22.44 -33.34
C VAL A 432 14.94 -22.87 -32.41
N GLU A 433 16.09 -23.19 -32.99
CA GLU A 433 17.33 -23.36 -32.24
C GLU A 433 18.17 -22.10 -32.35
N THR A 434 18.82 -21.72 -31.25
CA THR A 434 19.43 -20.39 -31.10
C THR A 434 20.80 -20.48 -30.42
N THR A 435 21.63 -19.44 -30.61
CA THR A 435 22.94 -19.38 -29.95
C THR A 435 22.85 -19.16 -28.43
N GLY A 436 21.71 -18.70 -27.92
CA GLY A 436 21.45 -18.37 -26.52
C GLY A 436 20.00 -17.98 -26.27
N LEU A 437 19.69 -17.36 -25.13
CA LEU A 437 18.30 -17.14 -24.70
C LEU A 437 17.74 -15.75 -25.02
N SER A 438 18.56 -14.84 -25.57
CA SER A 438 18.16 -13.46 -25.81
C SER A 438 17.89 -13.20 -27.28
N ALA A 439 16.63 -12.98 -27.65
CA ALA A 439 16.26 -12.59 -29.03
C ALA A 439 16.96 -11.31 -29.54
N ILE A 440 17.48 -10.47 -28.64
CA ILE A 440 18.18 -9.22 -28.98
C ILE A 440 19.68 -9.45 -29.26
N TYR A 441 20.31 -10.40 -28.57
CA TYR A 441 21.77 -10.58 -28.58
C TYR A 441 22.21 -11.88 -29.25
N ASP A 442 21.33 -12.88 -29.29
CA ASP A 442 21.56 -14.20 -29.84
C ASP A 442 20.89 -14.35 -31.21
N SER A 443 21.39 -15.28 -32.01
CA SER A 443 20.92 -15.53 -33.37
C SER A 443 20.24 -16.89 -33.49
N ILE A 444 19.27 -16.99 -34.39
CA ILE A 444 18.67 -18.26 -34.81
C ILE A 444 19.69 -19.02 -35.65
N ILE A 445 19.87 -20.31 -35.37
CA ILE A 445 20.81 -21.21 -36.06
C ILE A 445 20.09 -22.38 -36.77
N GLU A 446 18.84 -22.65 -36.42
CA GLU A 446 17.94 -23.54 -37.15
C GLU A 446 16.50 -23.04 -37.02
N LEU A 447 15.73 -23.19 -38.10
CA LEU A 447 14.28 -23.01 -38.08
C LEU A 447 13.63 -24.24 -38.71
N ALA A 448 12.91 -25.01 -37.90
CA ALA A 448 12.19 -26.19 -38.32
C ALA A 448 10.68 -25.98 -38.17
N ALA A 449 9.90 -26.43 -39.14
CA ALA A 449 8.45 -26.34 -39.11
C ALA A 449 7.75 -27.42 -39.93
N VAL A 450 6.56 -27.80 -39.47
CA VAL A 450 5.63 -28.67 -40.19
C VAL A 450 4.31 -27.94 -40.41
N LYS A 451 3.85 -27.91 -41.65
CA LYS A 451 2.53 -27.38 -42.01
C LYS A 451 1.51 -28.50 -41.99
N MET A 452 0.41 -28.29 -41.29
CA MET A 452 -0.62 -29.30 -41.06
C MET A 452 -2.01 -28.77 -41.36
N LYS A 453 -2.85 -29.61 -41.97
CA LYS A 453 -4.28 -29.35 -42.16
C LYS A 453 -5.05 -30.64 -41.93
N ASN A 454 -6.17 -30.57 -41.21
CA ASN A 454 -7.02 -31.71 -40.88
C ASN A 454 -6.24 -32.89 -40.24
N GLY A 455 -5.25 -32.58 -39.39
CA GLY A 455 -4.41 -33.56 -38.72
C GLY A 455 -3.35 -34.24 -39.59
N VAL A 456 -3.17 -33.82 -40.85
CA VAL A 456 -2.16 -34.38 -41.77
C VAL A 456 -1.08 -33.36 -42.06
N VAL A 457 0.18 -33.79 -42.09
CA VAL A 457 1.31 -32.97 -42.55
C VAL A 457 1.21 -32.78 -44.07
N ILE A 458 1.09 -31.53 -44.51
CA ILE A 458 0.96 -31.17 -45.93
C ILE A 458 2.25 -30.56 -46.49
N ASP A 459 3.13 -30.04 -45.63
CA ASP A 459 4.41 -29.46 -46.05
C ASP A 459 5.41 -29.43 -44.88
N LYS A 460 6.71 -29.30 -45.18
CA LYS A 460 7.79 -29.21 -44.19
C LYS A 460 8.79 -28.12 -44.57
N PHE A 461 9.36 -27.48 -43.56
CA PHE A 461 10.40 -26.47 -43.68
C PHE A 461 11.49 -26.79 -42.66
N GLU A 462 12.74 -26.88 -43.08
CA GLU A 462 13.88 -27.20 -42.19
C GLU A 462 15.13 -26.58 -42.80
N GLU A 463 15.69 -25.59 -42.12
CA GLU A 463 16.83 -24.83 -42.63
C GLU A 463 17.81 -24.50 -41.49
N PHE A 464 19.09 -24.81 -41.72
CA PHE A 464 20.19 -24.30 -40.91
C PHE A 464 20.54 -22.88 -41.33
N ILE A 465 20.93 -22.06 -40.36
CA ILE A 465 21.30 -20.66 -40.54
C ILE A 465 22.75 -20.46 -40.10
N ASP A 466 23.55 -19.81 -40.96
CA ASP A 466 24.93 -19.44 -40.62
C ASP A 466 24.93 -18.19 -39.72
N PRO A 467 25.33 -18.29 -38.43
CA PRO A 467 25.39 -17.15 -37.54
C PRO A 467 26.58 -16.21 -37.84
N GLY A 468 27.47 -16.57 -38.77
CA GLY A 468 28.64 -15.78 -39.14
C GLY A 468 29.78 -15.79 -38.12
N HIS A 469 29.64 -16.57 -37.04
CA HIS A 469 30.66 -16.78 -36.01
C HIS A 469 30.62 -18.22 -35.49
N PRO A 470 31.70 -18.72 -34.85
CA PRO A 470 31.69 -20.06 -34.28
C PRO A 470 30.63 -20.24 -33.18
N LEU A 471 30.00 -21.41 -33.11
CA LEU A 471 29.08 -21.78 -32.04
C LEU A 471 29.83 -22.05 -30.74
N SER A 472 29.19 -21.72 -29.60
CA SER A 472 29.75 -22.07 -28.30
C SER A 472 29.64 -23.56 -28.04
N ALA A 473 30.57 -24.14 -27.25
CA ALA A 473 30.48 -25.54 -26.87
C ALA A 473 29.16 -25.89 -26.15
N THR A 474 28.61 -24.94 -25.37
CA THR A 474 27.32 -25.08 -24.70
C THR A 474 26.17 -25.17 -25.70
N THR A 475 26.16 -24.30 -26.72
CA THR A 475 25.14 -24.31 -27.79
C THR A 475 25.16 -25.63 -28.53
N ILE A 476 26.34 -26.12 -28.93
CA ILE A 476 26.51 -27.40 -29.62
C ILE A 476 26.02 -28.55 -28.73
N GLN A 477 26.31 -28.52 -27.43
CA GLN A 477 25.87 -29.57 -26.50
C GLN A 477 24.36 -29.58 -26.28
N LEU A 478 23.71 -28.41 -26.27
CA LEU A 478 22.28 -28.28 -26.01
C LEU A 478 21.43 -28.59 -27.24
N THR A 479 21.85 -28.11 -28.41
CA THR A 479 21.08 -28.22 -29.66
C THR A 479 21.52 -29.44 -30.50
N GLY A 480 22.75 -29.92 -30.31
CA GLY A 480 23.36 -30.93 -31.18
C GLY A 480 23.82 -30.39 -32.54
N ILE A 481 23.57 -29.11 -32.85
CA ILE A 481 23.99 -28.46 -34.09
C ILE A 481 25.47 -28.11 -34.00
N THR A 482 26.24 -28.50 -35.01
CA THR A 482 27.69 -28.26 -35.06
C THR A 482 28.04 -27.10 -35.97
N ASP A 483 29.22 -26.48 -35.79
CA ASP A 483 29.75 -25.45 -36.68
C ASP A 483 29.75 -25.89 -38.16
N ASP A 484 30.00 -27.17 -38.43
CA ASP A 484 30.04 -27.70 -39.79
C ASP A 484 28.65 -27.82 -40.44
N MET A 485 27.58 -27.89 -39.63
CA MET A 485 26.18 -27.91 -40.11
C MET A 485 25.70 -26.52 -40.53
N VAL A 486 26.12 -25.48 -39.79
CA VAL A 486 25.67 -24.10 -40.03
C VAL A 486 26.59 -23.34 -41.00
N ARG A 487 27.87 -23.69 -41.07
CA ARG A 487 28.84 -22.94 -41.89
C ARG A 487 28.52 -23.03 -43.38
N GLY A 488 28.30 -21.88 -44.02
CA GLY A 488 27.97 -21.79 -45.44
C GLY A 488 26.53 -22.17 -45.77
N SER A 489 25.68 -22.35 -44.77
CA SER A 489 24.23 -22.48 -44.94
C SER A 489 23.58 -21.12 -45.28
N LYS A 490 22.25 -21.06 -45.34
CA LYS A 490 21.53 -19.83 -45.72
C LYS A 490 21.74 -18.74 -44.66
N SER A 491 21.62 -17.48 -45.07
CA SER A 491 21.61 -16.37 -44.12
C SER A 491 20.28 -16.30 -43.37
N VAL A 492 20.29 -15.73 -42.16
CA VAL A 492 19.07 -15.53 -41.36
C VAL A 492 18.00 -14.75 -42.13
N GLU A 493 18.42 -13.76 -42.92
CA GLU A 493 17.52 -12.97 -43.76
C GLU A 493 16.79 -13.82 -44.81
N GLN A 494 17.51 -14.73 -45.46
CA GLN A 494 16.92 -15.60 -46.47
C GLN A 494 15.92 -16.57 -45.82
N VAL A 495 16.32 -17.25 -44.75
CA VAL A 495 15.47 -18.25 -44.07
C VAL A 495 14.21 -17.61 -43.49
N LEU A 496 14.31 -16.42 -42.89
CA LEU A 496 13.14 -15.72 -42.33
C LEU A 496 12.15 -15.28 -43.41
N LYS A 497 12.63 -14.82 -44.58
CA LYS A 497 11.74 -14.48 -45.72
C LYS A 497 11.04 -15.70 -46.28
N GLU A 498 11.78 -16.81 -46.45
CA GLU A 498 11.22 -18.08 -46.91
C GLU A 498 10.20 -18.63 -45.90
N PHE A 499 10.48 -18.56 -44.60
CA PHE A 499 9.57 -18.99 -43.55
C PHE A 499 8.33 -18.08 -43.42
N HIS A 500 8.48 -16.77 -43.61
CA HIS A 500 7.35 -15.83 -43.63
C HIS A 500 6.34 -16.19 -44.72
N GLU A 501 6.82 -16.47 -45.93
CA GLU A 501 5.95 -16.93 -47.02
C GLU A 501 5.40 -18.34 -46.76
N PHE A 502 6.20 -19.24 -46.20
CA PHE A 502 5.77 -20.59 -45.81
C PHE A 502 4.64 -20.55 -44.79
N SER A 503 4.69 -19.66 -43.80
CA SER A 503 3.75 -19.62 -42.68
C SER A 503 2.54 -18.71 -42.89
N LYS A 504 2.49 -17.99 -44.01
CA LYS A 504 1.41 -17.06 -44.33
C LYS A 504 0.02 -17.67 -44.22
N ASP A 505 -0.93 -16.88 -43.71
CA ASP A 505 -2.35 -17.23 -43.52
C ASP A 505 -2.58 -18.51 -42.68
N CYS A 506 -1.60 -18.93 -41.88
CA CYS A 506 -1.68 -20.07 -40.97
C CYS A 506 -1.74 -19.64 -39.51
N ILE A 507 -2.20 -20.53 -38.64
CA ILE A 507 -2.03 -20.43 -37.19
C ILE A 507 -0.63 -20.93 -36.84
N LEU A 508 0.16 -20.09 -36.18
CA LEU A 508 1.48 -20.47 -35.68
C LEU A 508 1.33 -21.26 -34.37
N VAL A 509 2.09 -22.33 -34.21
CA VAL A 509 2.04 -23.18 -33.02
C VAL A 509 3.47 -23.47 -32.57
N ALA A 510 3.74 -23.22 -31.29
CA ALA A 510 5.03 -23.50 -30.67
C ALA A 510 4.83 -24.04 -29.25
N HIS A 511 5.90 -24.55 -28.63
CA HIS A 511 5.87 -25.08 -27.27
C HIS A 511 6.72 -24.18 -26.37
N ASN A 512 6.06 -23.28 -25.63
CA ASN A 512 6.63 -22.04 -25.10
C ASN A 512 6.75 -20.94 -26.16
N ALA A 513 5.63 -20.65 -26.84
CA ALA A 513 5.57 -19.75 -27.98
C ALA A 513 6.15 -18.36 -27.71
N SER A 514 6.13 -17.89 -26.47
CA SER A 514 6.75 -16.61 -26.09
C SER A 514 8.25 -16.52 -26.47
N PHE A 515 8.97 -17.65 -26.42
CA PHE A 515 10.38 -17.73 -26.77
C PHE A 515 10.57 -17.70 -28.29
N ASP A 516 9.96 -18.65 -29.01
CA ASP A 516 10.11 -18.80 -30.47
C ASP A 516 9.60 -17.56 -31.21
N MET A 517 8.43 -17.04 -30.80
CA MET A 517 7.87 -15.81 -31.37
C MET A 517 8.73 -14.59 -31.07
N GLY A 518 9.45 -14.58 -29.94
CA GLY A 518 10.39 -13.51 -29.58
C GLY A 518 11.55 -13.43 -30.58
N PHE A 519 12.17 -14.58 -30.87
CA PHE A 519 13.24 -14.69 -31.87
C PHE A 519 12.72 -14.40 -33.28
N LEU A 520 11.57 -14.96 -33.64
CA LEU A 520 10.97 -14.78 -34.96
C LEU A 520 10.67 -13.29 -35.24
N ASN A 521 9.97 -12.62 -34.32
CA ASN A 521 9.60 -11.21 -34.50
C ASN A 521 10.81 -10.28 -34.49
N THR A 522 11.80 -10.54 -33.62
CA THR A 522 13.04 -9.74 -33.62
C THR A 522 13.81 -9.95 -34.91
N GLY A 523 13.86 -11.20 -35.41
CA GLY A 523 14.42 -11.53 -36.70
C GLY A 523 13.72 -10.80 -37.85
N TYR A 524 12.38 -10.82 -37.87
CA TYR A 524 11.57 -10.09 -38.86
C TYR A 524 11.87 -8.59 -38.86
N GLU A 525 11.90 -7.96 -37.69
CA GLU A 525 12.23 -6.53 -37.56
C GLU A 525 13.62 -6.22 -38.15
N ASN A 526 14.62 -7.05 -37.86
CA ASN A 526 15.99 -6.88 -38.35
C ASN A 526 16.11 -6.98 -39.88
N VAL A 527 15.20 -7.69 -40.55
CA VAL A 527 15.21 -7.90 -42.00
C VAL A 527 14.15 -7.07 -42.74
N GLY A 528 13.50 -6.15 -42.03
CA GLY A 528 12.50 -5.22 -42.58
C GLY A 528 11.13 -5.84 -42.83
N ILE A 529 10.79 -6.93 -42.13
CA ILE A 529 9.44 -7.52 -42.09
C ILE A 529 8.73 -7.03 -40.83
N GLU A 530 7.46 -6.67 -40.93
CA GLU A 530 6.66 -6.27 -39.77
C GLU A 530 6.43 -7.46 -38.81
N ARG A 531 6.23 -7.16 -37.53
CA ARG A 531 5.87 -8.21 -36.55
C ARG A 531 4.63 -8.97 -37.01
N THR A 532 4.60 -10.26 -36.77
CA THR A 532 3.46 -11.06 -37.22
C THR A 532 2.21 -10.77 -36.38
N GLU A 533 1.11 -10.51 -37.08
CA GLU A 533 -0.23 -10.40 -36.52
C GLU A 533 -1.00 -11.73 -36.58
N GLN A 534 -0.32 -12.81 -37.02
CA GLN A 534 -0.94 -14.12 -37.11
C GLN A 534 -1.35 -14.64 -35.74
N PRO A 535 -2.43 -15.41 -35.66
CA PRO A 535 -2.83 -16.09 -34.43
C PRO A 535 -1.77 -17.12 -34.05
N VAL A 536 -1.43 -17.16 -32.76
CA VAL A 536 -0.43 -18.06 -32.19
C VAL A 536 -1.07 -18.91 -31.09
N ILE A 537 -0.75 -20.20 -31.05
CA ILE A 537 -1.14 -21.12 -29.96
C ILE A 537 0.12 -21.59 -29.25
N ASP A 538 0.14 -21.42 -27.92
CA ASP A 538 1.18 -21.98 -27.06
C ASP A 538 0.74 -23.33 -26.48
N THR A 539 1.39 -24.39 -26.94
CA THR A 539 1.08 -25.75 -26.49
C THR A 539 1.55 -26.04 -25.07
N LEU A 540 2.52 -25.28 -24.53
CA LEU A 540 2.95 -25.38 -23.14
C LEU A 540 1.84 -24.90 -22.20
N GLU A 541 1.31 -23.70 -22.47
CA GLU A 541 0.22 -23.11 -21.71
C GLU A 541 -1.08 -23.91 -21.88
N LEU A 542 -1.38 -24.37 -23.10
CA LEU A 542 -2.48 -25.31 -23.34
C LEU A 542 -2.34 -26.57 -22.49
N SER A 543 -1.13 -27.12 -22.39
CA SER A 543 -0.91 -28.32 -21.59
C SER A 543 -1.06 -28.07 -20.10
N ARG A 544 -0.62 -26.91 -19.58
CA ARG A 544 -0.79 -26.51 -18.17
C ARG A 544 -2.26 -26.36 -17.82
N MET A 545 -3.04 -25.74 -18.71
CA MET A 545 -4.48 -25.59 -18.56
C MET A 545 -5.21 -26.94 -18.57
N LEU A 546 -4.87 -27.84 -19.50
CA LEU A 546 -5.52 -29.15 -19.62
C LEU A 546 -5.10 -30.16 -18.54
N HIS A 547 -3.89 -30.05 -18.01
CA HIS A 547 -3.32 -31.01 -17.06
C HIS A 547 -2.56 -30.33 -15.90
N PRO A 548 -3.23 -29.51 -15.07
CA PRO A 548 -2.59 -28.73 -14.00
C PRO A 548 -1.85 -29.60 -12.95
N GLN A 549 -2.19 -30.89 -12.86
CA GLN A 549 -1.60 -31.85 -11.95
C GLN A 549 -0.28 -32.48 -12.45
N LEU A 550 0.15 -32.22 -13.69
CA LEU A 550 1.41 -32.75 -14.19
C LEU A 550 2.60 -32.01 -13.60
N LYS A 551 3.58 -32.76 -13.10
CA LYS A 551 4.82 -32.19 -12.55
C LYS A 551 5.72 -31.54 -13.61
N SER A 552 5.57 -31.93 -14.88
CA SER A 552 6.37 -31.41 -15.98
C SER A 552 5.56 -31.41 -17.27
N HIS A 553 5.73 -30.35 -18.05
CA HIS A 553 5.06 -30.13 -19.33
C HIS A 553 6.02 -30.13 -20.52
N ARG A 554 7.27 -30.58 -20.33
CA ARG A 554 8.24 -30.71 -21.44
C ARG A 554 7.70 -31.67 -22.51
N LEU A 555 8.04 -31.43 -23.77
CA LEU A 555 7.59 -32.25 -24.92
C LEU A 555 7.79 -33.75 -24.70
N ASN A 556 8.95 -34.19 -24.18
CA ASN A 556 9.20 -35.61 -23.89
C ASN A 556 8.23 -36.24 -22.87
N THR A 557 7.73 -35.45 -21.93
CA THR A 557 6.77 -35.87 -20.90
C THR A 557 5.37 -35.96 -21.49
N LEU A 558 5.02 -34.98 -22.33
CA LEU A 558 3.74 -34.96 -23.04
C LEU A 558 3.66 -36.08 -24.08
N ALA A 559 4.71 -36.30 -24.87
CA ALA A 559 4.77 -37.39 -25.84
C ALA A 559 4.57 -38.76 -25.18
N LYS A 560 5.21 -39.02 -24.03
CA LYS A 560 4.98 -40.23 -23.23
C LYS A 560 3.54 -40.35 -22.75
N ARG A 561 2.92 -39.25 -22.30
CA ARG A 561 1.53 -39.24 -21.83
C ARG A 561 0.54 -39.54 -22.96
N TYR A 562 0.75 -38.95 -24.13
CA TYR A 562 -0.12 -39.12 -25.30
C TYR A 562 0.28 -40.31 -26.18
N ASN A 563 1.28 -41.09 -25.76
CA ASN A 563 1.77 -42.27 -26.45
C ASN A 563 2.25 -41.98 -27.89
N VAL A 564 2.89 -40.82 -28.08
CA VAL A 564 3.50 -40.37 -29.33
C VAL A 564 4.96 -40.84 -29.36
N ALA A 565 5.35 -41.51 -30.45
CA ALA A 565 6.74 -41.95 -30.65
C ALA A 565 7.65 -40.75 -30.96
N LEU A 566 8.80 -40.68 -30.29
CA LEU A 566 9.85 -39.69 -30.55
C LEU A 566 10.94 -40.38 -31.38
N GLU A 567 10.96 -40.15 -32.68
CA GLU A 567 11.89 -40.84 -33.59
C GLU A 567 13.27 -40.18 -33.67
N GLN A 568 13.39 -38.90 -33.32
CA GLN A 568 14.65 -38.18 -33.09
C GLN A 568 14.42 -37.12 -32.01
N HIS A 569 15.30 -37.06 -31.01
CA HIS A 569 15.26 -36.04 -29.94
C HIS A 569 16.68 -35.49 -29.81
N HIS A 570 16.80 -34.18 -29.85
CA HIS A 570 18.02 -33.46 -29.47
C HIS A 570 18.03 -33.22 -27.95
#